data_AF-A0A7Y2UMC4-F1
#
_entry.id   AF-A0A7Y2UMC4-F1
#
_cell.length_a   1.000
_cell.length_b   1.000
_cell.length_c   1.000
_cell.angle_alpha   90.00
_cell.angle_beta   90.00
_cell.angle_gamma   90.00
#
_symmetry.space_group_name_H-M   'P 1'
#
loop_
_entity.id
_entity.type
_entity.pdbx_description
1 polymer ?
#
loop_
_entity_poly.entity_id
_entity_poly.type
_entity_poly.pdbx_seq_one_letter_code
_entity_poly.pdbx_strand_id
1 'polypeptide(L)'
;VCLTAINDLHNSSENRLSTHEADEGFEELLEILTTLQRTGGLGSRLVEREGEKTIIFFRQNLNDEVKNSSHRITELLGLDSNANEYRLVYGSAASDDREIAMLTRSMFDIIAELSQFVHIPEQHVRENRASPGVIDKASSYEEVRSRVFVKSDQNKPEDSFLAVKYRDYWFYIEDTDYRSKRMFSFLLFLLSLAEGGGEGLAPVLTLPTG
;
A
#
# COMPACT_ATOMS: atom_id res chain seq x y z
N VAL A 1 -1.96 -0.04 2.55
CA VAL A 1 -0.74 -0.89 2.60
C VAL A 1 0.51 -0.22 2.03
N CYS A 2 0.45 0.48 0.89
CA CYS A 2 1.68 1.05 0.28
C CYS A 2 2.09 2.44 0.82
N LEU A 3 1.24 3.10 1.58
CA LEU A 3 1.52 4.43 2.16
C LEU A 3 1.89 4.30 3.62
N THR A 4 2.94 5.02 4.00
CA THR A 4 3.37 5.24 5.37
C THR A 4 2.69 6.47 5.95
N ALA A 5 2.70 7.59 5.23
CA ALA A 5 2.13 8.85 5.69
C ALA A 5 1.70 9.75 4.52
N ILE A 6 0.76 10.66 4.81
CA ILE A 6 0.42 11.80 3.95
C ILE A 6 0.39 13.05 4.84
N ASN A 7 1.26 14.03 4.55
CA ASN A 7 1.64 15.07 5.50
C ASN A 7 1.92 14.43 6.87
N ASP A 8 1.48 15.05 7.96
CA ASP A 8 1.73 14.56 9.31
C ASP A 8 0.83 13.37 9.74
N LEU A 9 -0.08 12.90 8.87
CA LEU A 9 -0.99 11.79 9.16
C LEU A 9 -0.34 10.45 8.78
N HIS A 10 -0.06 9.63 9.78
CA HIS A 10 0.55 8.32 9.64
C HIS A 10 -0.49 7.20 9.52
N ASN A 11 -0.20 6.25 8.65
CA ASN A 11 -0.98 5.04 8.45
C ASN A 11 -0.64 3.98 9.51
N SER A 12 -1.60 3.15 9.91
CA SER A 12 -1.36 2.01 10.80
C SER A 12 -0.28 1.07 10.26
N SER A 13 0.52 0.53 11.16
CA SER A 13 1.57 -0.44 10.85
C SER A 13 1.48 -1.61 11.82
N GLU A 14 1.40 -2.81 11.26
CA GLU A 14 1.37 -4.10 11.96
C GLU A 14 2.76 -4.75 11.96
N ASN A 15 3.73 -4.15 11.26
CA ASN A 15 5.13 -4.55 11.32
C ASN A 15 5.61 -4.62 12.78
N ARG A 16 6.17 -5.76 13.17
CA ARG A 16 6.64 -6.04 14.54
C ARG A 16 7.77 -5.12 15.00
N LEU A 17 8.50 -4.50 14.07
CA LEU A 17 9.55 -3.54 14.40
C LEU A 17 9.00 -2.13 14.69
N SER A 18 7.79 -1.83 14.23
CA SER A 18 7.17 -0.50 14.29
C SER A 18 5.65 -0.63 14.31
N THR A 19 5.10 -1.24 15.36
CA THR A 19 3.65 -1.40 15.50
C THR A 19 3.03 -0.11 16.01
N HIS A 20 2.10 0.46 15.26
CA HIS A 20 1.33 1.62 15.70
C HIS A 20 -0.02 1.70 15.00
N GLU A 21 -0.99 2.30 15.69
CA GLU A 21 -2.29 2.63 15.11
C GLU A 21 -2.16 3.78 14.12
N ALA A 22 -3.14 3.90 13.23
CA ALA A 22 -3.23 5.06 12.35
C ALA A 22 -3.55 6.32 13.15
N ASP A 23 -3.04 7.47 12.69
CA ASP A 23 -3.40 8.76 13.28
C ASP A 23 -4.90 9.05 13.07
N GLU A 24 -5.47 9.82 14.00
CA GLU A 24 -6.86 10.26 13.89
C GLU A 24 -7.06 11.05 12.59
N GLY A 25 -8.04 10.64 11.78
CA GLY A 25 -8.32 11.26 10.48
C GLY A 25 -7.60 10.61 9.29
N PHE A 26 -6.65 9.68 9.49
CA PHE A 26 -6.00 8.98 8.37
C PHE A 26 -6.98 8.10 7.58
N GLU A 27 -7.84 7.34 8.27
CA GLU A 27 -8.87 6.52 7.59
C GLU A 27 -9.91 7.40 6.90
N GLU A 28 -10.33 8.50 7.53
CA GLU A 28 -11.23 9.49 6.92
C GLU A 28 -10.61 10.07 5.63
N LEU A 29 -9.32 10.42 5.66
CA LEU A 29 -8.58 10.90 4.51
C LEU A 29 -8.60 9.87 3.35
N LEU A 30 -8.38 8.59 3.64
CA LEU A 30 -8.42 7.53 2.62
C LEU A 30 -9.82 7.38 1.99
N GLU A 31 -10.88 7.47 2.79
CA GLU A 31 -12.26 7.41 2.30
C GLU A 31 -12.59 8.61 1.39
N ILE A 32 -12.16 9.81 1.79
CA ILE A 32 -12.33 11.03 1.00
C ILE A 32 -11.56 10.95 -0.31
N LEU A 33 -10.27 10.54 -0.28
CA LEU A 33 -9.45 10.37 -1.48
C LEU A 33 -10.06 9.34 -2.43
N THR A 34 -10.57 8.22 -1.90
CA THR A 34 -11.23 7.18 -2.69
C THR A 34 -12.49 7.73 -3.36
N THR A 35 -13.28 8.52 -2.63
CA THR A 35 -14.50 9.16 -3.15
C THR A 35 -14.17 10.18 -4.23
N LEU A 36 -13.20 11.06 -4.00
CA LEU A 36 -12.73 12.05 -4.97
C LEU A 36 -12.16 11.38 -6.24
N GLN A 37 -11.42 10.27 -6.11
CA GLN A 37 -10.90 9.55 -7.27
C GLN A 37 -12.03 8.90 -8.08
N ARG A 38 -13.01 8.25 -7.42
CA ARG A 38 -14.14 7.59 -8.09
C ARG A 38 -15.09 8.56 -8.80
N THR A 39 -15.27 9.75 -8.24
CA THR A 39 -16.12 10.81 -8.79
C THR A 39 -15.41 11.69 -9.82
N GLY A 40 -14.09 11.50 -10.02
CA GLY A 40 -13.28 12.37 -10.87
C GLY A 40 -13.02 13.76 -10.29
N GLY A 41 -13.27 13.94 -8.98
CA GLY A 41 -12.99 15.14 -8.20
C GLY A 41 -11.51 15.37 -7.91
N LEU A 42 -10.66 14.35 -8.03
CA LEU A 42 -9.20 14.45 -7.92
C LEU A 42 -8.55 14.52 -9.31
N GLY A 43 -7.71 15.52 -9.55
CA GLY A 43 -6.91 15.66 -10.76
C GLY A 43 -5.42 15.85 -10.46
N SER A 44 -4.57 15.47 -11.41
CA SER A 44 -3.15 15.73 -11.36
C SER A 44 -2.61 16.20 -12.70
N ARG A 45 -1.50 16.94 -12.69
CA ARG A 45 -0.77 17.39 -13.88
C ARG A 45 0.73 17.42 -13.60
N LEU A 46 1.52 16.93 -14.54
CA LEU A 46 2.97 17.09 -14.52
C LEU A 46 3.36 18.46 -15.06
N VAL A 47 4.30 19.14 -14.39
CA VAL A 47 4.85 20.43 -14.82
C VAL A 47 6.37 20.31 -14.87
N GLU A 48 6.96 20.56 -16.05
CA GLU A 48 8.39 20.40 -16.31
C GLU A 48 9.23 21.67 -16.05
N ARG A 49 8.67 22.70 -15.39
CA ARG A 49 9.40 23.94 -15.11
C ARG A 49 10.18 23.81 -13.79
N GLU A 50 11.52 23.77 -13.92
CA GLU A 50 12.48 23.64 -12.80
C GLU A 50 12.39 22.30 -12.05
N GLY A 51 12.52 21.21 -12.80
CA GLY A 51 12.33 19.84 -12.31
C GLY A 51 10.90 19.34 -12.55
N GLU A 52 10.74 18.02 -12.64
CA GLU A 52 9.42 17.39 -12.77
C GLU A 52 8.64 17.58 -11.46
N LYS A 53 7.63 18.44 -11.46
CA LYS A 53 6.73 18.66 -10.32
C LYS A 53 5.36 18.12 -10.64
N THR A 54 4.83 17.27 -9.76
CA THR A 54 3.44 16.82 -9.84
C THR A 54 2.56 17.79 -9.09
N ILE A 55 1.55 18.33 -9.77
CA ILE A 55 0.54 19.21 -9.18
C ILE A 55 -0.75 18.43 -9.01
N ILE A 56 -1.36 18.54 -7.83
CA ILE A 56 -2.66 17.98 -7.47
C ILE A 56 -3.67 19.12 -7.38
N PHE A 57 -4.89 18.88 -7.84
CA PHE A 57 -5.99 19.82 -7.73
C PHE A 57 -7.32 19.09 -7.52
N PHE A 58 -8.24 19.75 -6.82
CA PHE A 58 -9.57 19.22 -6.53
C PHE A 58 -10.64 19.94 -7.35
N ARG A 59 -11.45 19.21 -8.11
CA ARG A 59 -12.46 19.75 -9.01
C ARG A 59 -13.77 20.04 -8.27
N GLN A 60 -13.79 21.14 -7.51
CA GLN A 60 -14.91 21.51 -6.63
C GLN A 60 -16.25 21.77 -7.34
N ASN A 61 -16.26 21.98 -8.66
CA ASN A 61 -17.46 22.36 -9.42
C ASN A 61 -18.31 21.16 -9.91
N LEU A 62 -17.99 19.93 -9.51
CA LEU A 62 -18.72 18.74 -9.99
C LEU A 62 -20.07 18.55 -9.29
N ASN A 63 -20.07 18.53 -7.95
CA ASN A 63 -21.26 18.41 -7.11
C ASN A 63 -20.91 18.81 -5.65
N ASP A 64 -21.92 18.91 -4.79
CA ASP A 64 -21.74 19.30 -3.38
C ASP A 64 -20.90 18.28 -2.58
N GLU A 65 -20.99 16.99 -2.91
CA GLU A 65 -20.20 15.93 -2.27
C GLU A 65 -18.70 16.11 -2.51
N VAL A 66 -18.30 16.36 -3.76
CA VAL A 66 -16.91 16.64 -4.16
C VAL A 66 -16.43 17.94 -3.53
N LYS A 67 -17.28 18.98 -3.49
CA LYS A 67 -16.94 20.25 -2.84
C LYS A 67 -16.66 20.06 -1.34
N ASN A 68 -17.54 19.36 -0.63
CA ASN A 68 -17.39 19.07 0.80
C ASN A 68 -16.17 18.19 1.07
N SER A 69 -15.96 17.16 0.24
CA SER A 69 -14.76 16.30 0.28
C SER A 69 -13.48 17.08 0.07
N SER A 70 -13.48 18.04 -0.87
CA SER A 70 -12.34 18.91 -1.16
C SER A 70 -12.04 19.86 -0.01
N HIS A 71 -13.07 20.40 0.65
CA HIS A 71 -12.88 21.21 1.85
C HIS A 71 -12.28 20.38 2.99
N ARG A 72 -12.84 19.19 3.22
CA ARG A 72 -12.43 18.32 4.32
C ARG A 72 -11.00 17.81 4.17
N ILE A 73 -10.57 17.43 2.97
CA ILE A 73 -9.17 17.03 2.74
C ILE A 73 -8.20 18.19 2.95
N THR A 74 -8.61 19.40 2.60
CA THR A 74 -7.80 20.61 2.80
C THR A 74 -7.61 20.88 4.29
N GLU A 75 -8.66 20.73 5.11
CA GLU A 75 -8.56 20.82 6.57
C GLU A 75 -7.69 19.73 7.18
N LEU A 76 -7.92 18.46 6.81
CA LEU A 76 -7.20 17.31 7.35
C LEU A 76 -5.69 17.39 7.09
N LEU A 77 -5.30 17.93 5.93
CA LEU A 77 -3.90 18.05 5.52
C LEU A 77 -3.27 19.39 5.88
N GLY A 78 -4.02 20.34 6.47
CA GLY A 78 -3.52 21.67 6.83
C GLY A 78 -3.16 22.55 5.62
N LEU A 79 -3.92 22.42 4.53
CA LEU A 79 -3.65 23.09 3.26
C LEU A 79 -4.34 24.48 3.17
N ASP A 80 -3.81 25.36 2.33
CA ASP A 80 -4.40 26.68 2.04
C ASP A 80 -5.74 26.54 1.30
N SER A 81 -6.86 26.82 1.98
CA SER A 81 -8.21 26.71 1.41
C SER A 81 -8.50 27.61 0.21
N ASN A 82 -7.66 28.62 -0.04
CA ASN A 82 -7.79 29.50 -1.19
C ASN A 82 -6.93 29.04 -2.39
N ALA A 83 -6.08 28.03 -2.20
CA ALA A 83 -5.28 27.45 -3.26
C ALA A 83 -6.12 26.48 -4.10
N ASN A 84 -5.87 26.47 -5.40
CA ASN A 84 -6.49 25.53 -6.35
C ASN A 84 -5.53 24.42 -6.79
N GLU A 85 -4.23 24.57 -6.49
CA GLU A 85 -3.16 23.67 -6.90
C GLU A 85 -2.22 23.44 -5.71
N TYR A 86 -1.87 22.17 -5.47
CA TYR A 86 -0.95 21.73 -4.42
C TYR A 86 0.18 20.92 -5.04
N ARG A 87 1.41 21.09 -4.54
CA ARG A 87 2.57 20.35 -5.01
C ARG A 87 2.63 19.00 -4.32
N LEU A 88 2.67 17.91 -5.08
CA LEU A 88 2.94 16.59 -4.55
C LEU A 88 4.46 16.42 -4.40
N VAL A 89 4.90 16.12 -3.18
CA VAL A 89 6.30 15.88 -2.84
C VAL A 89 6.47 14.52 -2.16
N TYR A 90 7.66 13.93 -2.29
CA TYR A 90 7.99 12.72 -1.54
C TYR A 90 8.55 13.09 -0.17
N GLY A 91 7.92 12.61 0.90
CA GLY A 91 8.31 12.92 2.28
C GLY A 91 7.21 12.63 3.28
N SER A 92 7.58 12.60 4.57
CA SER A 92 6.65 12.37 5.68
C SER A 92 6.02 13.62 6.26
N ALA A 93 6.38 14.81 5.77
CA ALA A 93 5.86 16.08 6.25
C ALA A 93 5.93 17.11 5.12
N ALA A 94 4.93 17.99 5.06
CA ALA A 94 4.90 19.11 4.12
C ALA A 94 5.76 20.26 4.64
N SER A 95 6.40 21.00 3.73
CA SER A 95 7.20 22.18 4.12
C SER A 95 6.33 23.44 4.29
N ASP A 96 5.16 23.47 3.66
CA ASP A 96 4.20 24.57 3.68
C ASP A 96 2.76 24.08 3.44
N ASP A 97 1.78 24.98 3.53
CA ASP A 97 0.35 24.73 3.31
C ASP A 97 -0.03 24.55 1.82
N ARG A 98 0.96 24.44 0.93
CA ARG A 98 0.80 24.20 -0.51
C ARG A 98 1.48 22.91 -0.97
N GLU A 99 1.93 22.09 -0.04
CA GLU A 99 2.51 20.77 -0.29
C GLU A 99 1.64 19.65 0.25
N ILE A 100 1.47 18.62 -0.57
CA ILE A 100 1.01 17.30 -0.15
C ILE A 100 2.26 16.41 -0.17
N ALA A 101 2.82 16.15 1.01
CA ALA A 101 3.92 15.22 1.18
C ALA A 101 3.37 13.80 1.28
N MET A 102 3.88 12.87 0.48
CA MET A 102 3.50 11.46 0.54
C MET A 102 4.73 10.61 0.76
N LEU A 103 4.70 9.78 1.80
CA LEU A 103 5.72 8.78 2.06
C LEU A 103 5.15 7.40 1.76
N THR A 104 5.75 6.71 0.78
CA THR A 104 5.44 5.32 0.49
C THR A 104 6.29 4.37 1.32
N ARG A 105 5.75 3.19 1.59
CA ARG A 105 6.48 2.07 2.20
C ARG A 105 7.48 1.49 1.21
N SER A 106 8.62 1.03 1.71
CA SER A 106 9.53 0.22 0.90
C SER A 106 8.88 -1.14 0.59
N MET A 107 9.39 -1.82 -0.44
CA MET A 107 8.95 -3.20 -0.74
C MET A 107 9.17 -4.14 0.44
N PHE A 108 10.27 -3.94 1.18
CA PHE A 108 10.56 -4.71 2.39
C PHE A 108 9.49 -4.47 3.47
N ASP A 109 9.12 -3.22 3.72
CA ASP A 109 8.08 -2.89 4.71
C ASP A 109 6.73 -3.45 4.30
N ILE A 110 6.38 -3.39 3.01
CA ILE A 110 5.14 -3.98 2.50
C ILE A 110 5.11 -5.50 2.74
N ILE A 111 6.21 -6.21 2.47
CA ILE A 111 6.31 -7.66 2.72
C ILE A 111 6.25 -7.96 4.22
N ALA A 112 6.96 -7.18 5.05
CA ALA A 112 6.97 -7.34 6.50
C ALA A 112 5.56 -7.16 7.10
N GLU A 113 4.85 -6.13 6.65
CA GLU A 113 3.46 -5.85 7.02
C GLU A 113 2.55 -7.03 6.64
N LEU A 114 2.66 -7.50 5.40
CA LEU A 114 1.80 -8.57 4.89
C LEU A 114 2.10 -9.94 5.51
N SER A 115 3.35 -10.18 5.92
CA SER A 115 3.74 -11.43 6.59
C SER A 115 2.99 -11.66 7.90
N GLN A 116 2.48 -10.60 8.53
CA GLN A 116 1.62 -10.71 9.70
C GLN A 116 0.28 -11.41 9.40
N PHE A 117 -0.11 -11.48 8.13
CA PHE A 117 -1.34 -12.14 7.67
C PHE A 117 -1.07 -13.51 7.05
N VAL A 118 -0.02 -14.17 7.54
CA VAL A 118 0.20 -15.59 7.32
C VAL A 118 -0.20 -16.33 8.60
N HIS A 119 -1.09 -17.30 8.47
CA HIS A 119 -1.36 -18.25 9.54
C HIS A 119 -0.15 -19.16 9.71
N ILE A 120 0.53 -19.05 10.85
CA ILE A 120 1.74 -19.81 11.14
C ILE A 120 1.36 -21.05 11.94
N PRO A 121 1.78 -22.26 11.51
CA PRO A 121 1.54 -23.48 12.30
C PRO A 121 2.04 -23.34 13.74
N GLU A 122 1.22 -23.73 14.72
CA GLU A 122 1.57 -23.63 16.15
C GLU A 122 2.90 -24.33 16.49
N GLN A 123 3.22 -25.42 15.79
CA GLN A 123 4.50 -26.11 15.95
C GLN A 123 5.69 -25.19 15.62
N HIS A 124 5.59 -24.42 14.54
CA HIS A 124 6.64 -23.47 14.16
C HIS A 124 6.77 -22.33 15.18
N VAL A 125 5.68 -21.91 15.81
CA VAL A 125 5.70 -20.92 16.90
C VAL A 125 6.38 -21.49 18.14
N ARG A 126 5.96 -22.68 18.60
CA ARG A 126 6.52 -23.34 19.80
C ARG A 126 8.01 -23.65 19.67
N GLU A 127 8.47 -23.97 18.47
CA GLU A 127 9.87 -24.26 18.18
C GLU A 127 10.72 -23.00 17.88
N ASN A 128 10.17 -21.79 18.04
CA ASN A 128 10.82 -20.51 17.73
C ASN A 128 11.31 -20.40 16.27
N ARG A 129 10.63 -21.05 15.33
CA ARG A 129 10.94 -20.97 13.90
C ARG A 129 10.31 -19.77 13.22
N ALA A 130 9.19 -19.28 13.77
CA ALA A 130 8.49 -18.11 13.29
C ALA A 130 7.71 -17.47 14.44
N SER A 131 7.50 -16.17 14.37
CA SER A 131 6.58 -15.47 15.28
C SER A 131 5.12 -15.74 14.88
N PRO A 132 4.15 -15.71 15.82
CA PRO A 132 2.73 -15.88 15.48
C PRO A 132 2.23 -14.79 14.52
N GLY A 133 1.20 -15.08 13.73
CA GLY A 133 0.58 -14.08 12.86
C GLY A 133 -0.31 -13.12 13.67
N VAL A 134 -0.71 -12.01 13.06
CA VAL A 134 -1.80 -11.15 13.55
C VAL A 134 -3.17 -11.74 13.18
N ILE A 135 -3.24 -12.64 12.19
CA ILE A 135 -4.45 -13.43 11.87
C ILE A 135 -5.03 -14.13 13.11
N ASP A 136 -4.16 -14.59 14.01
CA ASP A 136 -4.58 -15.31 15.22
C ASP A 136 -5.40 -14.43 16.18
N LYS A 137 -5.44 -13.10 15.96
CA LYS A 137 -6.21 -12.11 16.74
C LYS A 137 -7.40 -11.50 16.00
N ALA A 138 -7.58 -11.78 14.71
CA ALA A 138 -8.63 -11.14 13.91
C ALA A 138 -10.00 -11.79 14.18
N SER A 139 -10.94 -11.01 14.71
CA SER A 139 -12.29 -11.45 15.10
C SER A 139 -13.25 -11.66 13.94
N SER A 140 -12.97 -11.15 12.74
CA SER A 140 -13.73 -11.47 11.52
C SER A 140 -12.93 -11.25 10.22
N TYR A 141 -13.30 -11.98 9.16
CA TYR A 141 -12.78 -11.79 7.80
C TYR A 141 -13.23 -10.47 7.14
N GLU A 142 -14.24 -9.78 7.71
CA GLU A 142 -14.83 -8.57 7.10
C GLU A 142 -14.09 -7.28 7.44
N GLU A 143 -13.35 -7.23 8.57
CA GLU A 143 -12.65 -6.04 9.06
C GLU A 143 -11.39 -5.66 8.24
N VAL A 144 -11.06 -6.45 7.22
CA VAL A 144 -9.71 -6.45 6.66
C VAL A 144 -9.74 -6.28 5.15
N ARG A 145 -9.91 -5.03 4.70
CA ARG A 145 -10.08 -4.71 3.27
C ARG A 145 -8.78 -4.73 2.44
N SER A 146 -7.61 -4.91 3.07
CA SER A 146 -6.31 -4.65 2.41
C SER A 146 -5.22 -5.66 2.71
N ARG A 147 -5.55 -6.86 3.18
CA ARG A 147 -4.56 -7.86 3.62
C ARG A 147 -4.66 -9.13 2.79
N VAL A 148 -3.53 -9.83 2.64
CA VAL A 148 -3.47 -11.13 1.95
C VAL A 148 -3.50 -12.19 3.04
N PHE A 149 -4.57 -12.98 3.09
CA PHE A 149 -4.68 -14.08 4.03
C PHE A 149 -4.04 -15.33 3.44
N VAL A 150 -2.95 -15.79 4.08
CA VAL A 150 -2.28 -17.02 3.71
C VAL A 150 -2.56 -18.06 4.79
N LYS A 151 -3.21 -19.16 4.42
CA LYS A 151 -3.46 -20.30 5.29
C LYS A 151 -2.29 -21.28 5.27
N SER A 152 -2.24 -22.17 6.26
CA SER A 152 -1.23 -23.22 6.32
C SER A 152 -1.85 -24.57 6.66
N ASP A 153 -1.48 -25.64 5.97
CA ASP A 153 -1.88 -27.03 6.27
C ASP A 153 -0.72 -28.00 6.00
N GLN A 154 -0.70 -29.17 6.64
CA GLN A 154 0.29 -30.21 6.33
C GLN A 154 0.01 -30.87 4.98
N ASN A 155 -1.27 -30.97 4.60
CA ASN A 155 -1.69 -31.52 3.32
C ASN A 155 -1.79 -30.41 2.27
N LYS A 156 -1.54 -30.78 1.00
CA LYS A 156 -1.70 -29.83 -0.10
C LYS A 156 -3.20 -29.53 -0.26
N PRO A 157 -3.62 -28.26 -0.32
CA PRO A 157 -5.01 -27.92 -0.62
C PRO A 157 -5.38 -28.38 -2.03
N GLU A 158 -6.60 -28.90 -2.20
CA GLU A 158 -7.13 -29.32 -3.49
C GLU A 158 -7.54 -28.13 -4.37
N ASP A 159 -8.16 -27.12 -3.76
CA ASP A 159 -8.71 -25.93 -4.43
C ASP A 159 -8.08 -24.63 -3.90
N SER A 160 -6.83 -24.40 -4.31
CA SER A 160 -6.07 -23.19 -3.97
C SER A 160 -5.73 -22.41 -5.21
N PHE A 161 -5.82 -21.08 -5.12
CA PHE A 161 -5.28 -20.19 -6.15
C PHE A 161 -3.76 -20.32 -6.28
N LEU A 162 -3.08 -20.39 -5.15
CA LEU A 162 -1.64 -20.56 -5.04
C LEU A 162 -1.35 -21.42 -3.82
N ALA A 163 -0.45 -22.39 -3.96
CA ALA A 163 0.07 -23.18 -2.85
C ALA A 163 1.57 -23.40 -3.00
N VAL A 164 2.32 -23.09 -1.95
CA VAL A 164 3.77 -23.27 -1.88
C VAL A 164 4.09 -24.20 -0.72
N LYS A 165 4.87 -25.25 -0.99
CA LYS A 165 5.39 -26.12 0.06
C LYS A 165 6.62 -25.48 0.69
N TYR A 166 6.60 -25.32 2.00
CA TYR A 166 7.74 -24.86 2.77
C TYR A 166 7.89 -25.73 4.03
N ARG A 167 9.00 -26.48 4.08
CA ARG A 167 9.22 -27.54 5.08
C ARG A 167 8.10 -28.60 5.01
N ASP A 168 7.46 -28.86 6.14
CA ASP A 168 6.44 -29.88 6.34
C ASP A 168 5.00 -29.35 6.16
N TYR A 169 4.86 -28.10 5.70
CA TYR A 169 3.57 -27.42 5.52
C TYR A 169 3.43 -26.82 4.11
N TRP A 170 2.19 -26.71 3.68
CA TRP A 170 1.74 -25.93 2.53
C TRP A 170 1.19 -24.60 3.01
N PHE A 171 1.67 -23.52 2.41
CA PHE A 171 1.13 -22.17 2.60
C PHE A 171 0.37 -21.77 1.35
N TYR A 172 -0.88 -21.33 1.51
CA TYR A 172 -1.77 -21.17 0.38
C TYR A 172 -2.79 -20.05 0.54
N ILE A 173 -3.28 -19.57 -0.61
CA ILE A 173 -4.44 -18.67 -0.73
C ILE A 173 -5.59 -19.50 -1.29
N GLU A 174 -6.74 -19.48 -0.64
CA GLU A 174 -7.94 -20.19 -1.11
C GLU A 174 -8.41 -19.67 -2.47
N ASP A 175 -8.94 -20.55 -3.31
CA ASP A 175 -9.47 -20.10 -4.61
C ASP A 175 -10.75 -19.25 -4.47
N THR A 176 -11.47 -19.35 -3.36
CA THR A 176 -12.65 -18.50 -3.11
C THR A 176 -12.29 -17.12 -2.56
N ASP A 177 -11.04 -16.90 -2.13
CA ASP A 177 -10.60 -15.63 -1.54
C ASP A 177 -10.14 -14.63 -2.60
N TYR A 178 -11.11 -14.08 -3.34
CA TYR A 178 -10.87 -13.06 -4.36
C TYR A 178 -10.14 -11.81 -3.82
N ARG A 179 -10.35 -11.44 -2.55
CA ARG A 179 -9.71 -10.26 -1.96
C ARG A 179 -8.21 -10.47 -1.81
N SER A 180 -7.80 -11.60 -1.25
CA SER A 180 -6.38 -11.97 -1.14
C SER A 180 -5.74 -12.14 -2.52
N LYS A 181 -6.43 -12.75 -3.50
CA LYS A 181 -5.92 -12.86 -4.88
C LYS A 181 -5.66 -11.49 -5.50
N ARG A 182 -6.60 -10.55 -5.37
CA ARG A 182 -6.46 -9.20 -5.91
C ARG A 182 -5.26 -8.48 -5.29
N MET A 183 -5.12 -8.53 -3.96
CA MET A 183 -4.01 -7.90 -3.26
C MET A 183 -2.66 -8.57 -3.61
N PHE A 184 -2.61 -9.91 -3.62
CA PHE A 184 -1.41 -10.64 -4.00
C PHE A 184 -0.96 -10.33 -5.43
N SER A 185 -1.91 -10.30 -6.38
CA SER A 185 -1.61 -9.95 -7.78
C SER A 185 -1.12 -8.51 -7.92
N PHE A 186 -1.71 -7.57 -7.17
CA PHE A 186 -1.25 -6.19 -7.14
C PHE A 186 0.19 -6.08 -6.61
N LEU A 187 0.56 -6.87 -5.60
CA LEU A 187 1.92 -6.89 -5.08
C LEU A 187 2.92 -7.47 -6.09
N LEU A 188 2.57 -8.57 -6.77
CA LEU A 188 3.40 -9.10 -7.85
C LEU A 188 3.60 -8.07 -8.96
N PHE A 189 2.56 -7.31 -9.29
CA PHE A 189 2.68 -6.20 -10.23
C PHE A 189 3.66 -5.12 -9.71
N LEU A 190 3.55 -4.68 -8.46
CA LEU A 190 4.51 -3.73 -7.87
C LEU A 190 5.95 -4.25 -7.86
N LEU A 191 6.16 -5.53 -7.53
CA LEU A 191 7.46 -6.21 -7.60
C LEU A 191 8.04 -6.16 -9.02
N SER A 192 7.21 -6.47 -10.03
CA SER A 192 7.65 -6.44 -11.43
C SER A 192 8.05 -5.04 -11.91
N LEU A 193 7.38 -3.99 -11.41
CA LEU A 193 7.77 -2.60 -11.69
C LEU A 193 9.10 -2.24 -11.02
N ALA A 194 9.31 -2.70 -9.78
CA ALA A 194 10.56 -2.45 -9.06
C ALA A 194 11.76 -3.16 -9.72
N GLU A 195 11.56 -4.34 -10.29
CA GLU A 195 12.59 -5.09 -11.04
C GLU A 195 12.92 -4.42 -12.39
N GLY A 196 11.92 -3.83 -13.06
CA GLY A 196 12.09 -3.14 -14.34
C GLY A 196 12.75 -1.76 -14.28
N GLY A 197 13.06 -1.24 -13.08
CA GLY A 197 13.68 0.07 -12.85
C GLY A 197 15.20 0.11 -13.00
N GLY A 198 15.85 -1.03 -13.25
CA GLY A 198 17.27 -1.05 -13.63
C GLY A 198 17.44 -0.61 -15.07
N GLU A 199 18.22 0.45 -15.31
CA GLU A 199 18.68 0.84 -16.64
C GLU A 199 19.09 -0.40 -17.45
N GLY A 200 18.62 -0.45 -18.70
CA GLY A 200 18.58 -1.66 -19.51
C GLY A 200 19.86 -2.48 -19.45
N LEU A 201 19.70 -3.80 -19.38
CA LEU A 201 20.69 -4.75 -19.87
C LEU A 201 20.89 -4.49 -21.36
N ALA A 202 21.68 -3.48 -21.70
CA ALA A 202 22.25 -3.33 -23.03
C ALA A 202 23.03 -4.63 -23.31
N PRO A 203 22.84 -5.27 -24.47
CA PRO A 203 23.56 -6.49 -24.79
C PRO A 203 25.06 -6.20 -24.78
N VAL A 204 25.81 -6.82 -23.86
CA VAL A 204 27.27 -6.81 -23.93
C VAL A 204 27.67 -7.78 -25.04
N LEU A 205 27.88 -7.24 -26.24
CA LEU A 205 28.48 -7.95 -27.35
C LEU A 205 29.95 -8.22 -27.00
N THR A 206 30.25 -9.43 -26.54
CA THR A 206 31.64 -9.90 -26.42
C THR A 206 32.05 -10.54 -27.74
N LEU A 207 32.82 -9.81 -28.55
CA LEU A 207 33.53 -10.41 -29.68
C LEU A 207 34.79 -11.10 -29.15
N PRO A 208 35.05 -12.38 -29.49
CA PRO A 208 36.31 -13.02 -29.16
C PRO A 208 37.43 -12.43 -30.02
N THR A 209 38.46 -11.88 -29.39
CA THR A 209 39.74 -11.60 -30.05
C THR A 209 40.54 -12.90 -30.09
N GLY A 210 40.26 -13.71 -31.10
CA GLY A 210 41.04 -14.88 -31.50
C GLY A 210 41.62 -14.70 -32.89
#